data_AF-A0A081BR28-F1
#
_entry.id   AF-A0A081BR28-F1
#
_cell.length_a   1.000
_cell.length_b   1.000
_cell.length_c   1.000
_cell.angle_alpha   90.00
_cell.angle_beta   90.00
_cell.angle_gamma   90.00
#
_symmetry.space_group_name_H-M   'P 1'
#
loop_
_entity.id
_entity.type
_entity.pdbx_description
1 polymer ?
#
loop_
_entity_poly.entity_id
_entity_poly.type
_entity_poly.pdbx_seq_one_letter_code
_entity_poly.pdbx_strand_id
1 'polypeptide(L)' 'MPITATSANQSGFGTPYTVTDVLRELGDAAQQVDLILDQGETAHAMPSTILDLTQTPPRILRHGPITEEMLRTKGIIP' A
#
# COMPACT_ATOMS: atom_id res chain seq x y z
N MET A 1 0.07 15.01 13.35
CA MET A 1 1.40 14.42 13.06
C MET A 1 1.24 13.52 11.84
N PRO A 2 2.20 13.46 10.88
CA PRO A 2 2.15 12.47 9.82
C PRO A 2 2.31 11.05 10.39
N ILE A 3 1.70 10.06 9.73
CA ILE A 3 1.85 8.62 10.05
C ILE A 3 2.57 7.97 8.88
N THR A 4 3.71 7.35 9.15
CA THR A 4 4.43 6.52 8.17
C THR A 4 3.92 5.09 8.29
N ALA A 5 3.47 4.51 7.18
CA ALA A 5 2.96 3.15 7.16
C ALA A 5 3.33 2.43 5.85
N THR A 6 3.57 1.13 5.97
CA THR A 6 3.60 0.16 4.87
C THR A 6 2.39 -0.76 4.98
N SER A 7 2.26 -1.75 4.10
CA SER A 7 1.35 -2.87 4.36
C SER A 7 1.76 -3.59 5.66
N ALA A 8 0.76 -4.04 6.43
CA ALA A 8 0.93 -4.57 7.78
C ALA A 8 1.35 -6.04 7.77
N ASN A 9 2.48 -6.32 7.12
CA ASN A 9 2.89 -7.68 6.79
C ASN A 9 4.42 -7.83 6.92
N GLN A 10 4.88 -9.05 7.11
CA GLN A 10 6.28 -9.41 7.06
C GLN A 10 6.79 -9.28 5.62
N SER A 11 7.98 -8.69 5.46
CA SER A 11 8.60 -8.49 4.16
C SER A 11 8.66 -9.78 3.33
N GLY A 12 8.20 -9.71 2.08
CA GLY A 12 8.18 -10.83 1.13
C GLY A 12 6.87 -11.61 1.08
N PHE A 13 5.97 -11.39 2.03
CA PHE A 13 4.63 -11.98 2.03
C PHE A 13 3.59 -11.07 1.35
N GLY A 14 2.39 -11.62 1.16
CA GLY A 14 1.26 -10.92 0.54
C GLY A 14 0.70 -9.82 1.43
N THR A 15 -0.08 -8.92 0.85
CA THR A 15 -0.82 -7.91 1.64
C THR A 15 -1.97 -8.58 2.39
N PRO A 16 -2.06 -8.46 3.72
CA PRO A 16 -3.16 -8.99 4.51
C PRO A 16 -4.35 -8.04 4.47
N TYR A 17 -5.55 -8.62 4.51
CA TYR A 17 -6.81 -7.87 4.49
C TYR A 17 -7.62 -8.03 5.79
N THR A 18 -7.20 -8.91 6.67
CA THR A 18 -7.80 -9.13 8.00
C THR A 18 -6.73 -9.11 9.09
N VAL A 19 -7.12 -8.76 10.31
CA VAL A 19 -6.23 -8.86 11.48
C VAL A 19 -5.74 -10.30 11.70
N THR A 20 -6.59 -11.29 11.42
CA THR A 20 -6.22 -12.70 11.51
C THR A 20 -5.05 -13.05 10.59
N ASP A 21 -5.02 -12.50 9.37
CA ASP A 21 -3.91 -12.73 8.44
C ASP A 21 -2.62 -12.05 8.93
N VAL A 22 -2.73 -10.81 9.42
CA VAL A 22 -1.60 -10.07 10.02
C VAL A 22 -1.00 -10.87 11.18
N LEU A 23 -1.83 -11.33 12.12
CA LEU A 23 -1.39 -12.07 13.30
C LEU A 23 -0.75 -13.41 12.93
N ARG A 24 -1.34 -14.13 11.96
CA ARG A 24 -0.80 -15.40 11.47
C ARG A 24 0.58 -15.22 10.84
N GLU A 25 0.75 -14.16 10.06
CA GLU A 25 1.98 -13.89 9.34
C GLU A 25 3.09 -13.37 10.26
N LEU A 26 2.77 -12.42 11.16
CA LEU A 26 3.74 -11.88 12.10
C LEU A 26 4.17 -12.89 13.17
N GLY A 27 3.31 -13.85 13.52
CA GLY A 27 3.59 -14.85 14.55
C GLY A 27 4.03 -14.21 15.87
N ASP A 28 5.14 -14.67 16.44
CA ASP A 28 5.69 -14.15 17.70
C ASP A 28 6.07 -12.65 17.62
N ALA A 29 6.36 -12.13 16.41
CA ALA A 29 6.66 -10.72 16.23
C ALA A 29 5.44 -9.82 16.51
N ALA A 30 4.21 -10.36 16.49
CA ALA A 30 3.01 -9.62 16.86
C ALA A 30 3.06 -9.09 18.31
N GLN A 31 3.85 -9.72 19.19
CA GLN A 31 4.08 -9.24 20.57
C GLN A 31 4.82 -7.90 20.63
N GLN A 32 5.48 -7.48 19.54
CA GLN A 32 6.19 -6.20 19.44
C GLN A 32 5.29 -5.08 18.89
N VAL A 33 4.03 -5.38 18.56
CA VAL A 33 3.07 -4.40 18.05
C VAL A 33 2.27 -3.82 19.21
N ASP A 34 2.46 -2.53 19.49
CA ASP A 34 1.81 -1.86 20.63
C ASP A 34 0.27 -1.79 20.50
N LEU A 35 -0.24 -1.74 19.27
CA LEU A 35 -1.67 -1.57 18.99
C LEU A 35 -2.06 -2.20 17.66
N ILE A 36 -3.15 -2.97 17.67
CA ILE A 36 -3.85 -3.46 16.49
C ILE A 36 -5.29 -2.95 16.52
N LEU A 37 -5.73 -2.34 15.43
CA LEU A 37 -7.11 -1.87 15.25
C LEU A 37 -7.84 -2.81 14.30
N ASP A 38 -8.84 -3.53 14.81
CA ASP A 38 -9.65 -4.46 14.02
C ASP A 38 -10.99 -3.79 13.61
N GLN A 39 -11.16 -3.55 12.32
CA GLN A 39 -12.40 -3.06 11.72
C GLN A 39 -13.02 -4.12 10.78
N GLY A 40 -12.61 -5.38 10.88
CA GLY A 40 -12.97 -6.44 9.96
C GLY A 40 -12.15 -6.44 8.67
N GLU A 41 -12.65 -7.16 7.66
CA GLU A 41 -11.98 -7.32 6.38
C GLU A 41 -11.97 -6.01 5.57
N THR A 42 -10.79 -5.65 5.08
CA THR A 42 -10.62 -4.52 4.16
C THR A 42 -10.89 -4.94 2.71
N ALA A 43 -11.28 -3.97 1.88
CA ALA A 43 -11.48 -4.25 0.45
C ALA A 43 -10.17 -4.71 -0.20
N HIS A 44 -10.26 -5.76 -1.02
CA HIS A 44 -9.15 -6.23 -1.83
C HIS A 44 -8.84 -5.20 -2.92
N ALA A 45 -7.82 -4.39 -2.68
CA ALA A 45 -7.44 -3.29 -3.55
C ALA A 45 -5.95 -3.35 -3.90
N MET A 46 -5.61 -2.96 -5.13
CA MET A 46 -4.22 -2.78 -5.51
C MET A 46 -3.56 -1.71 -4.64
N PRO A 47 -2.27 -1.86 -4.30
CA PRO A 47 -1.50 -0.79 -3.68
C PRO A 47 -1.55 0.50 -4.50
N SER A 48 -1.34 1.64 -3.84
CA SER A 48 -1.40 2.95 -4.49
C SER A 48 -0.44 3.08 -5.68
N THR A 49 -0.88 3.81 -6.71
CA THR A 49 -0.01 4.25 -7.82
C THR A 49 1.03 5.23 -7.29
N ILE A 50 2.30 5.07 -7.66
CA ILE A 50 3.40 5.95 -7.25
C ILE A 50 4.02 6.60 -8.49
N LEU A 51 4.14 7.92 -8.46
CA LEU A 51 4.81 8.73 -9.48
C LEU A 51 6.08 9.36 -8.91
N ASP A 52 7.16 9.28 -9.68
CA ASP A 52 8.34 10.10 -9.50
C ASP A 52 8.13 11.46 -10.17
N LEU A 53 7.98 12.49 -9.35
CA LEU A 53 7.81 13.89 -9.79
C LEU A 53 9.13 14.67 -9.81
N THR A 54 10.28 14.01 -9.54
CA THR A 54 11.59 14.68 -9.54
C THR A 54 12.14 14.91 -10.94
N GLN A 55 11.49 14.33 -11.96
CA GLN A 55 11.86 14.41 -13.37
C GLN A 55 10.67 14.84 -14.24
N THR A 56 10.97 15.39 -15.42
CA THR A 56 9.97 15.82 -16.42
C THR A 56 10.18 15.06 -17.74
N PRO A 57 9.18 14.30 -18.23
CA PRO A 57 7.88 14.07 -17.61
C PRO A 57 7.96 13.16 -16.36
N PRO A 58 6.94 13.21 -15.46
CA PRO A 58 6.83 12.27 -14.36
C PRO A 58 6.89 10.81 -14.80
N ARG A 59 7.46 9.95 -13.95
CA ARG A 59 7.58 8.51 -14.23
C ARG A 59 6.74 7.69 -13.25
N ILE A 60 6.03 6.69 -13.77
CA ILE A 60 5.34 5.71 -12.94
C ILE A 60 6.37 4.77 -12.32
N LEU A 61 6.44 4.74 -10.98
CA LEU A 61 7.27 3.80 -10.21
C LEU A 61 6.51 2.55 -9.80
N ARG A 62 5.20 2.69 -9.54
CA ARG A 62 4.32 1.57 -9.23
C ARG A 62 2.94 1.80 -9.85
N HIS A 63 2.46 0.80 -10.59
CA HIS A 63 1.09 0.79 -11.08
C HIS A 63 0.12 0.38 -9.96
N GLY A 64 -0.99 1.09 -9.87
CA GLY A 64 -2.03 0.89 -8.87
C GLY A 64 -3.40 1.26 -9.45
N PRO A 65 -4.38 1.62 -8.61
CA PRO A 65 -5.75 1.89 -9.05
C PRO A 65 -5.88 3.11 -9.97
N ILE A 66 -4.91 4.04 -9.97
CA ILE A 66 -4.85 5.14 -10.93
C ILE A 66 -4.13 4.63 -12.18
N THR A 67 -4.87 4.54 -13.29
CA THR A 67 -4.37 4.01 -14.56
C THR A 67 -3.53 5.05 -15.31
N GLU A 68 -2.69 4.56 -16.22
CA GLU A 68 -1.91 5.42 -17.10
C GLU A 68 -2.79 6.31 -17.97
N GLU A 69 -3.91 5.78 -18.48
CA GLU A 69 -4.90 6.54 -19.24
C GLU A 69 -5.44 7.73 -18.43
N MET A 70 -5.83 7.50 -17.16
CA MET A 70 -6.29 8.59 -16.29
C MET A 70 -5.24 9.68 -16.13
N LEU A 71 -3.96 9.31 -16.03
CA LEU A 71 -2.85 10.26 -15.91
C LEU A 71 -2.64 11.04 -17.23
N ARG A 72 -2.74 10.37 -18.39
CA ARG A 72 -2.65 11.00 -19.72
C ARG A 72 -3.81 11.97 -19.96
N THR A 73 -5.06 11.57 -19.68
CA THR A 73 -6.24 12.42 -19.82
C THR A 73 -6.16 13.68 -18.95
N LYS A 74 -5.45 13.62 -17.82
CA LYS A 74 -5.22 14.75 -16.92
C LYS A 74 -3.96 15.56 -17.26
N GLY A 75 -3.19 15.17 -18.29
CA GLY A 75 -1.96 15.85 -18.69
C GLY A 75 -0.82 15.75 -17.66
N ILE A 76 -0.88 14.77 -16.75
CA ILE A 76 0.15 14.55 -15.71
C ILE A 76 1.39 13.89 -16.33
N ILE A 77 1.16 12.99 -17.27
CA ILE A 77 2.17 12.36 -18.12
C ILE A 77 1.79 12.60 -19.58
N PRO A 78 2.76 12.66 -20.52
CA PRO A 78 2.50 12.80 -21.94
C PRO A 78 1.71 11.60 -22.47
#